data_AF-A0A2V8T6D6-F1
#
_entry.id   AF-A0A2V8T6D6-F1
#
_cell.length_a   1.000
_cell.length_b   1.000
_cell.length_c   1.000
_cell.angle_alpha   90.00
_cell.angle_beta   90.00
_cell.angle_gamma   90.00
#
_symmetry.space_group_name_H-M   'P 1'
#
loop_
_entity.id
_entity.type
_entity.pdbx_description
1 polymer ?
#
loop_
_entity_poly.entity_id
_entity_poly.type
_entity_poly.pdbx_seq_one_letter_code
_entity_poly.pdbx_strand_id
1 'polypeptide(L)'
;MLSQVGTQFCAGDPELDVLHENWCVPILLVTPGFVAGQVGEATINLNTGELQDHTDTEQIYLSAGKLRKRHHATIKAAFLRAREG
;
A
#
# COMPACT_ATOMS: atom_id res chain seq x y z
N MET A 1 -13.08 -16.38 15.12
CA MET A 1 -11.98 -15.68 14.43
C MET A 1 -12.62 -14.86 13.32
N LEU A 2 -13.02 -13.62 13.59
CA LEU A 2 -13.57 -12.73 12.56
C LEU A 2 -12.44 -12.39 11.59
N SER A 3 -12.55 -12.86 10.35
CA SER A 3 -11.55 -12.60 9.31
C SER A 3 -11.39 -11.10 9.10
N GLN A 4 -10.16 -10.60 9.07
CA GLN A 4 -9.80 -9.25 8.63
C GLN A 4 -10.10 -9.09 7.12
N VAL A 5 -11.38 -9.17 6.74
CA VAL A 5 -11.86 -8.81 5.41
C VAL A 5 -11.74 -7.29 5.33
N GLY A 6 -10.78 -6.79 4.55
CA GLY A 6 -10.55 -5.36 4.42
C GLY A 6 -9.09 -4.93 4.37
N THR A 7 -8.13 -5.86 4.38
CA THR A 7 -6.78 -5.46 4.00
C THR A 7 -6.74 -5.25 2.49
N GLN A 8 -6.47 -4.01 2.08
CA GLN A 8 -6.47 -3.57 0.69
C GLN A 8 -5.11 -2.97 0.35
N PHE A 9 -4.78 -2.98 -0.94
CA PHE A 9 -3.70 -2.18 -1.50
C PHE A 9 -4.31 -0.90 -2.06
N CYS A 10 -3.69 0.24 -1.79
CA CYS A 10 -4.09 1.51 -2.39
C CYS A 10 -2.86 2.25 -2.92
N ALA A 11 -3.09 3.19 -3.83
CA ALA A 11 -2.07 4.17 -4.17
C ALA A 11 -1.84 5.11 -2.98
N GLY A 12 -0.57 5.43 -2.72
CA GLY A 12 -0.15 6.54 -1.88
C GLY A 12 -0.07 7.84 -2.68
N ASP A 13 0.49 8.86 -2.04
CA ASP A 13 0.71 10.14 -2.70
C ASP A 13 1.80 9.99 -3.78
N PRO A 14 1.52 10.38 -5.04
CA PRO A 14 2.49 10.27 -6.12
C PRO A 14 3.58 11.33 -5.99
N GLU A 15 4.82 10.95 -6.29
CA GLU A 15 5.97 11.83 -6.37
C GLU A 15 6.43 11.97 -7.82
N LEU A 16 6.77 13.20 -8.23
CA LEU A 16 7.24 13.48 -9.58
C LEU A 16 8.75 13.20 -9.67
N ASP A 17 9.15 12.28 -10.53
CA ASP A 17 10.55 12.13 -10.93
C ASP A 17 10.78 12.83 -12.27
N VAL A 18 11.37 14.02 -12.15
CA VAL A 18 11.65 14.92 -13.27
C VAL A 18 12.75 14.38 -14.17
N LEU A 19 13.65 13.53 -13.65
CA LEU A 19 14.77 12.99 -14.44
C LEU A 19 14.28 11.94 -15.44
N HIS A 20 13.27 11.17 -15.06
CA HIS A 20 12.72 10.08 -15.87
C HIS A 20 11.34 10.40 -16.48
N GLU A 21 10.87 11.64 -16.32
CA GLU A 21 9.57 12.12 -16.82
C GLU A 21 8.40 11.19 -16.45
N ASN A 22 8.36 10.78 -15.18
CA ASN A 22 7.34 9.86 -14.67
C ASN A 22 6.85 10.23 -13.26
N TRP A 23 5.69 9.72 -12.92
CA TRP A 23 5.16 9.71 -11.55
C TRP A 23 5.51 8.39 -10.90
N CYS A 24 6.20 8.46 -9.76
CA CYS A 24 6.40 7.35 -8.85
C CYS A 24 5.22 7.31 -7.88
N VAL A 25 4.43 6.24 -7.92
CA VAL A 25 3.22 6.08 -7.10
C VAL A 25 3.43 4.95 -6.11
N PRO A 26 3.58 5.23 -4.80
CA PRO A 26 3.72 4.21 -3.78
C PRO A 26 2.48 3.30 -3.74
N ILE A 27 2.69 1.99 -3.60
CA ILE A 27 1.61 1.04 -3.33
C ILE A 27 1.63 0.76 -1.83
N LEU A 28 0.55 1.11 -1.14
CA LEU A 28 0.43 1.05 0.31
C LEU A 28 -0.40 -0.15 0.76
N LEU A 29 0.02 -0.77 1.86
CA LEU A 29 -0.79 -1.74 2.59
C LEU A 29 -1.68 -1.01 3.59
N VAL A 30 -3.00 -1.08 3.38
CA VAL A 30 -3.98 -0.40 4.24
C VAL A 30 -4.89 -1.40 4.93
N THR A 31 -5.15 -1.13 6.20
CA THR A 31 -6.10 -1.85 7.05
C THR A 31 -7.08 -0.85 7.68
N PRO A 32 -8.26 -1.29 8.14
CA PRO A 32 -9.21 -0.40 8.78
C PRO A 32 -8.57 0.41 9.94
N GLY A 33 -8.53 1.73 9.78
CA GLY A 33 -7.97 2.66 10.76
C GLY A 33 -6.44 2.70 10.84
N PHE A 34 -5.71 2.06 9.91
CA PHE A 34 -4.23 2.07 9.93
C PHE A 34 -3.59 1.76 8.56
N VAL A 35 -2.70 2.64 8.12
CA VAL A 35 -1.80 2.41 6.97
C VAL A 35 -0.53 1.74 7.50
N ALA A 36 -0.27 0.52 7.05
CA ALA A 36 0.87 -0.27 7.52
C ALA A 36 2.20 0.10 6.83
N GLY A 37 2.14 0.80 5.70
CA GLY A 37 3.29 1.31 4.97
C GLY A 37 3.34 0.86 3.51
N GLN A 38 4.39 1.29 2.81
CA GLN A 38 4.62 0.96 1.40
C GLN A 38 5.08 -0.48 1.22
N VAL A 39 4.52 -1.14 0.19
CA VAL A 39 4.82 -2.54 -0.19
C VAL A 39 5.32 -2.68 -1.62
N GLY A 40 5.28 -1.60 -2.39
CA GLY A 40 5.76 -1.53 -3.75
C GLY A 40 5.59 -0.12 -4.31
N GLU A 41 5.75 -0.01 -5.62
CA GLU A 41 5.64 1.24 -6.36
C GLU A 41 5.14 0.94 -7.79
N ALA A 42 4.45 1.91 -8.38
CA ALA A 42 4.09 1.93 -9.78
C ALA A 42 4.64 3.18 -10.44
N THR A 43 5.14 3.05 -11.65
CA THR A 43 5.68 4.13 -12.45
C THR A 43 4.70 4.47 -13.56
N ILE A 44 4.26 5.71 -13.61
CA ILE A 44 3.28 6.20 -14.59
C ILE A 44 3.95 7.26 -15.46
N ASN A 45 3.80 7.16 -16.78
CA ASN A 45 4.31 8.17 -17.69
C ASN A 45 3.68 9.54 -17.38
N LEU A 46 4.52 10.57 -17.23
CA LEU A 46 4.05 11.93 -16.89
C LEU A 46 3.12 12.52 -17.95
N ASN A 47 3.40 12.25 -19.22
CA ASN A 47 2.74 12.89 -20.36
C ASN A 47 1.47 12.14 -20.80
N THR A 48 1.48 10.82 -20.76
CA THR A 48 0.37 9.98 -21.24
C THR A 48 -0.53 9.46 -20.12
N GLY A 49 -0.03 9.43 -18.87
CA GLY A 49 -0.74 8.79 -17.75
C GLY A 49 -0.77 7.26 -17.84
N GLU A 50 -0.03 6.65 -18.77
CA GLU A 50 0.03 5.20 -18.92
C GLU A 50 0.97 4.57 -17.89
N LEU A 51 0.61 3.39 -17.39
CA LEU A 51 1.46 2.60 -16.51
C LEU A 51 2.66 2.08 -17.30
N GLN A 52 3.87 2.47 -16.89
CA GLN A 52 5.12 2.03 -17.51
C GLN A 52 5.69 0.79 -16.84
N ASP A 53 5.65 0.76 -15.51
CA ASP A 53 6.18 -0.35 -14.72
C ASP A 53 5.49 -0.41 -13.35
N HIS A 54 5.58 -1.55 -12.68
CA HIS A 54 5.16 -1.68 -11.29
C HIS A 54 5.89 -2.84 -10.59
N THR A 55 5.99 -2.75 -9.27
CA THR A 55 6.50 -3.86 -8.46
C THR A 55 5.69 -5.13 -8.72
N ASP A 56 6.37 -6.25 -8.90
CA ASP A 56 5.74 -7.56 -9.10
C ASP A 56 4.73 -7.87 -8.00
N THR A 57 3.57 -8.40 -8.41
CA THR A 57 2.49 -8.75 -7.48
C THR A 57 2.94 -9.71 -6.38
N GLU A 58 3.78 -10.71 -6.70
CA GLU A 58 4.32 -11.64 -5.70
C GLU A 58 5.18 -10.91 -4.66
N GLN A 59 6.01 -9.96 -5.09
CA GLN A 59 6.84 -9.15 -4.18
C GLN A 59 5.98 -8.26 -3.29
N ILE A 60 4.91 -7.67 -3.83
CA ILE A 60 3.93 -6.89 -3.06
C ILE A 60 3.33 -7.74 -1.94
N TYR A 61 2.89 -8.97 -2.23
CA TYR A 61 2.32 -9.86 -1.22
C TYR A 61 3.35 -10.30 -0.16
N LEU A 62 4.60 -10.58 -0.57
CA LEU A 62 5.67 -10.91 0.36
C LEU A 62 5.99 -9.75 1.31
N SER A 63 6.11 -8.53 0.79
CA SER A 63 6.32 -7.30 1.56
C SER A 63 5.14 -7.02 2.50
N ALA A 64 3.91 -7.17 2.00
CA ALA A 64 2.70 -7.03 2.80
C ALA A 64 2.66 -8.04 3.96
N GLY A 65 3.02 -9.29 3.72
CA GLY A 65 3.11 -10.32 4.76
C GLY A 65 4.09 -9.95 5.88
N LYS A 66 5.25 -9.37 5.53
CA LYS A 66 6.24 -8.87 6.50
C LYS A 66 5.69 -7.70 7.31
N LEU A 67 5.08 -6.71 6.67
CA LEU A 67 4.50 -5.55 7.35
C LEU A 67 3.33 -5.94 8.26
N ARG A 68 2.44 -6.85 7.82
CA ARG A 68 1.34 -7.36 8.67
C ARG A 68 1.86 -8.01 9.95
N LYS A 69 2.91 -8.83 9.85
CA LYS A 69 3.53 -9.46 11.02
C LYS A 69 4.13 -8.40 11.95
N ARG A 70 4.88 -7.44 11.39
CA ARG A 70 5.51 -6.35 12.14
C ARG A 70 4.48 -5.48 12.88
N HIS A 71 3.37 -5.13 12.22
CA HIS A 71 2.37 -4.21 12.75
C HIS A 71 1.13 -4.91 13.33
N HIS A 72 1.19 -6.23 13.60
CA HIS A 72 0.01 -7.02 13.98
C HIS A 72 -0.76 -6.41 15.17
N ALA A 73 -0.05 -6.03 16.23
CA ALA A 73 -0.67 -5.43 17.42
C ALA A 73 -1.35 -4.10 17.11
N THR A 74 -0.69 -3.22 16.34
CA THR A 74 -1.22 -1.91 15.94
C THR A 74 -2.43 -2.05 15.04
N ILE A 75 -2.38 -2.93 14.04
CA ILE A 75 -3.50 -3.25 13.15
C ILE A 75 -4.69 -3.74 13.96
N LYS A 76 -4.47 -4.66 14.91
CA LYS A 76 -5.54 -5.19 15.77
C LYS A 76 -6.17 -4.09 16.62
N ALA A 77 -5.35 -3.22 17.23
CA ALA A 77 -5.84 -2.12 18.03
C ALA A 77 -6.62 -1.09 17.19
N ALA A 78 -6.14 -0.76 15.99
CA ALA A 78 -6.82 0.13 15.05
C ALA A 78 -8.17 -0.42 14.61
N PHE A 79 -8.23 -1.71 14.27
CA PHE A 79 -9.47 -2.37 13.91
C PHE A 79 -10.51 -2.34 15.04
N LEU A 80 -10.09 -2.60 16.28
CA LEU A 80 -11.01 -2.55 17.44
C LEU A 80 -11.58 -1.14 17.64
N ARG A 81 -10.76 -0.10 17.54
CA ARG A 81 -11.22 1.30 17.62
C ARG A 81 -12.20 1.65 16.51
N ALA A 82 -11.89 1.26 15.27
CA ALA A 82 -12.73 1.52 14.12
C ALA A 82 -14.10 0.79 14.16
N ARG A 83 -14.25 -0.23 15.01
CA ARG A 83 -15.50 -0.96 15.23
C ARG A 83 -16.37 -0.32 16.33
N GLU A 84 -15.76 0.42 17.25
CA GLU A 84 -16.44 1.00 18.41
C GLU A 84 -17.00 2.41 18.14
N GLY A 85 -16.54 3.08 17.08
CA GLY A 85 -17.10 4.34 16.57
C GLY A 85 -18.13 4.09 15.47
#